data_AF-A0A7W0IQ67-F1
#
_entry.id   AF-A0A7W0IQ67-F1
#
_cell.length_a   1.000
_cell.length_b   1.000
_cell.length_c   1.000
_cell.angle_alpha   90.00
_cell.angle_beta   90.00
_cell.angle_gamma   90.00
#
_symmetry.space_group_name_H-M   'P 1'
#
loop_
_entity.id
_entity.type
_entity.pdbx_description
1 polymer ?
#
loop_
_entity_poly.entity_id
_entity_poly.type
_entity_poly.pdbx_seq_one_letter_code
_entity_poly.pdbx_strand_id
1 'polypeptide(L)'
;MHPLEKAILTFCLKNRLFNQRDHLVIGVSGGADSMALLHLLATLAPDLGITMIVGHADHGLRPDAADTEANMVRQASTSLGLDCHVSQLNVSPYARNNGISTEEAARNLRYSFFDTLSKDTGANKIVVAHTADDQSEEILLRLIRGTGRKGLSGMALLRDGRVVRPLLTIEKNRLIQYLNDKGIPFATDASNTDRRYLRNRIRLDLLPYLATFNPNISQTLRQTAAILQEEDTLLDTMAQDWYCRLVSENTLAELPSAIIKRTDFNTLPIAIARRILEKMLIHMHTKPRYKHIESLMALASQGSGQIHLSHGLRAIASTNALQLFYPWGKKSCRAPLVNTGCSFSLRIEGPGRYTIAETGARILVESLSQRTNSDSIKNDPADFFDAAKISFPLTIRNQLPNDKLCPLGGNSNNTKKVSAILSAKKIPHQQRHTVPIATCNNQIIAILGFCIDDHVKITDSTTTLLKITVITTERNSALPLAR
;
A
#
# COMPACT_ATOMS: atom_id res chain seq x y z
N MET A 1 46.77 -13.58 -7.45
CA MET A 1 45.36 -13.47 -7.06
C MET A 1 44.94 -14.79 -6.41
N HIS A 2 44.47 -14.75 -5.18
CA HIS A 2 44.01 -15.92 -4.42
C HIS A 2 42.78 -16.56 -5.11
N PRO A 3 42.56 -17.89 -5.02
CA PRO A 3 41.41 -18.54 -5.68
C PRO A 3 40.06 -17.93 -5.30
N LEU A 4 39.89 -17.53 -4.03
CA LEU A 4 38.68 -16.86 -3.55
C LEU A 4 38.50 -15.46 -4.15
N GLU A 5 39.57 -14.67 -4.30
CA GLU A 5 39.52 -13.34 -4.93
C GLU A 5 39.00 -13.47 -6.37
N LYS A 6 39.54 -14.44 -7.15
CA LYS A 6 39.10 -14.71 -8.53
C LYS A 6 37.63 -15.14 -8.61
N ALA A 7 37.18 -16.00 -7.67
CA ALA A 7 35.80 -16.44 -7.61
C ALA A 7 34.84 -15.29 -7.31
N ILE A 8 35.18 -14.41 -6.36
CA ILE A 8 34.38 -13.23 -6.03
C ILE A 8 34.36 -12.22 -7.18
N LEU A 9 35.48 -11.95 -7.83
CA LEU A 9 35.53 -11.07 -8.99
C LEU A 9 34.59 -11.55 -10.09
N THR A 10 34.68 -12.84 -10.45
CA THR A 10 33.81 -13.47 -11.44
C THR A 10 32.33 -13.38 -11.04
N PHE A 11 32.05 -13.60 -9.76
CA PHE A 11 30.69 -13.54 -9.21
C PHE A 11 30.11 -12.13 -9.27
N CYS A 12 30.88 -11.11 -8.88
CA CYS A 12 30.48 -9.71 -8.92
C CYS A 12 30.19 -9.24 -10.35
N LEU A 13 31.05 -9.61 -11.31
CA LEU A 13 30.89 -9.26 -12.73
C LEU A 13 29.66 -9.96 -13.35
N LYS A 14 29.50 -11.28 -13.12
CA LYS A 14 28.37 -12.05 -13.64
C LYS A 14 27.02 -11.49 -13.18
N ASN A 15 26.93 -11.08 -11.91
CA ASN A 15 25.69 -10.57 -11.32
C ASN A 15 25.55 -9.04 -11.42
N ARG A 16 26.50 -8.34 -12.08
CA ARG A 16 26.52 -6.87 -12.21
C ARG A 16 26.30 -6.15 -10.87
N LEU A 17 26.95 -6.63 -9.82
CA LEU A 17 26.77 -6.09 -8.46
C LEU A 17 27.29 -4.65 -8.33
N PHE A 18 28.29 -4.31 -9.13
CA PHE A 18 28.95 -3.01 -9.15
C PHE A 18 29.02 -2.47 -10.57
N ASN A 19 28.96 -1.15 -10.70
CA ASN A 19 29.23 -0.38 -11.91
C ASN A 19 30.56 0.34 -11.75
N GLN A 20 31.19 0.72 -12.87
CA GLN A 20 32.36 1.59 -12.84
C GLN A 20 32.03 2.91 -12.12
N ARG A 21 32.95 3.37 -11.29
CA ARG A 21 32.86 4.58 -10.47
C ARG A 21 31.83 4.52 -9.34
N ASP A 22 31.31 3.33 -8.99
CA ASP A 22 30.55 3.19 -7.76
C ASP A 22 31.45 3.54 -6.57
N HIS A 23 30.90 4.29 -5.62
CA HIS A 23 31.54 4.62 -4.35
C HIS A 23 30.80 3.92 -3.21
N LEU A 24 31.51 3.11 -2.43
CA LEU A 24 30.92 2.12 -1.54
C LEU A 24 31.14 2.47 -0.07
N VAL A 25 30.11 2.29 0.76
CA VAL A 25 30.27 2.15 2.22
C VAL A 25 30.38 0.68 2.56
N ILE A 26 31.52 0.23 3.09
CA ILE A 26 31.68 -1.14 3.56
C ILE A 26 31.40 -1.19 5.06
N GLY A 27 30.36 -1.90 5.45
CA GLY A 27 30.03 -2.13 6.85
C GLY A 27 30.95 -3.19 7.45
N VAL A 28 31.86 -2.77 8.34
CA VAL A 28 32.85 -3.66 8.97
C VAL A 28 32.60 -3.74 10.48
N SER A 29 32.33 -4.93 11.00
CA SER A 29 32.10 -5.13 12.44
C SER A 29 33.34 -5.59 13.20
N GLY A 30 34.45 -5.87 12.52
CA GLY A 30 35.67 -6.43 13.11
C GLY A 30 35.67 -7.96 13.20
N GLY A 31 34.52 -8.60 12.95
CA GLY A 31 34.43 -10.06 12.88
C GLY A 31 34.95 -10.63 11.56
N ALA A 32 35.25 -11.93 11.55
CA ALA A 32 35.84 -12.67 10.42
C ALA A 32 35.20 -12.32 9.05
N ASP A 33 33.88 -12.44 8.92
CA ASP A 33 33.20 -12.26 7.63
C ASP A 33 33.39 -10.84 7.10
N SER A 34 33.31 -9.84 7.98
CA SER A 34 33.45 -8.42 7.63
C SER A 34 34.88 -8.01 7.32
N MET A 35 35.86 -8.58 8.01
CA MET A 35 37.28 -8.41 7.70
C MET A 35 37.61 -9.06 6.35
N ALA A 36 37.12 -10.27 6.09
CA ALA A 36 37.31 -10.92 4.80
C ALA A 36 36.72 -10.08 3.66
N LEU A 37 35.50 -9.56 3.84
CA LEU A 37 34.86 -8.66 2.87
C LEU A 37 35.72 -7.43 2.58
N LEU A 38 36.22 -6.74 3.61
CA LEU A 38 37.05 -5.55 3.48
C LEU A 38 38.29 -5.83 2.63
N HIS A 39 39.06 -6.86 3.00
CA HIS A 39 40.30 -7.18 2.29
C HIS A 39 40.06 -7.72 0.88
N LEU A 40 39.00 -8.51 0.66
CA LEU A 40 38.62 -8.97 -0.68
C LEU A 40 38.26 -7.79 -1.59
N LEU A 41 37.41 -6.87 -1.14
CA LEU A 41 37.00 -5.74 -1.97
C LEU A 41 38.12 -4.74 -2.18
N ALA A 42 38.95 -4.45 -1.18
CA ALA A 42 40.11 -3.58 -1.34
C ALA A 42 41.07 -4.14 -2.42
N THR A 43 41.30 -5.45 -2.42
CA THR A 43 42.15 -6.12 -3.43
C THR A 43 41.52 -6.06 -4.83
N LEU A 44 40.20 -6.21 -4.93
CA LEU A 44 39.47 -6.25 -6.20
C LEU A 44 39.02 -4.88 -6.70
N ALA A 45 39.23 -3.81 -5.92
CA ALA A 45 38.75 -2.47 -6.22
C ALA A 45 39.21 -1.96 -7.60
N PRO A 46 40.48 -2.14 -8.01
CA PRO A 46 40.94 -1.69 -9.33
C PRO A 46 40.25 -2.44 -10.48
N ASP A 47 40.10 -3.77 -10.36
CA ASP A 47 39.49 -4.61 -11.39
C ASP A 47 37.98 -4.34 -11.55
N LEU A 48 37.32 -3.97 -10.45
CA LEU A 48 35.90 -3.62 -10.43
C LEU A 48 35.65 -2.14 -10.77
N GLY A 49 36.68 -1.30 -10.78
CA GLY A 49 36.57 0.15 -11.02
C GLY A 49 35.76 0.86 -9.94
N ILE A 50 35.88 0.45 -8.68
CA ILE A 50 35.12 0.97 -7.54
C ILE A 50 36.03 1.69 -6.55
N THR A 51 35.46 2.61 -5.78
CA THR A 51 36.11 3.24 -4.62
C THR A 51 35.30 2.95 -3.37
N MET A 52 35.91 3.05 -2.19
CA MET A 52 35.24 2.65 -0.96
C MET A 52 35.72 3.42 0.27
N ILE A 53 34.84 3.46 1.26
CA ILE A 53 35.11 3.90 2.63
C ILE A 53 34.59 2.84 3.60
N VAL A 54 35.14 2.81 4.80
CA VAL A 54 34.79 1.86 5.85
C VAL A 54 33.89 2.53 6.88
N GLY A 55 32.77 1.87 7.20
CA GLY A 55 31.88 2.24 8.29
C GLY A 55 31.87 1.15 9.36
N HIS A 56 32.37 1.46 10.55
CA HIS A 56 32.26 0.60 11.73
C HIS A 56 31.18 1.14 12.67
N ALA A 57 30.21 0.29 12.99
CA ALA A 57 29.11 0.61 13.88
C ALA A 57 29.24 -0.22 15.16
N ASP A 58 29.75 0.39 16.22
CA ASP A 58 29.81 -0.24 17.53
C ASP A 58 28.43 -0.18 18.19
N HIS A 59 27.92 -1.32 18.62
CA HIS A 59 26.59 -1.43 19.22
C HIS A 59 26.56 -1.05 20.71
N GLY A 60 27.72 -0.78 21.33
CA GLY A 60 27.82 -0.41 22.74
C GLY A 60 27.36 -1.52 23.69
N LEU A 61 27.24 -2.76 23.19
CA LEU A 61 26.82 -3.93 23.97
C LEU A 61 27.99 -4.52 24.79
N ARG A 62 29.23 -4.08 24.50
CA ARG A 62 30.46 -4.51 25.17
C ARG A 62 31.44 -3.35 25.33
N PRO A 63 31.41 -2.63 26.47
CA PRO A 63 32.35 -1.54 26.71
C PRO A 63 33.82 -2.00 26.59
N ASP A 64 34.12 -3.21 27.07
CA ASP A 64 35.51 -3.68 27.20
C ASP A 64 36.15 -4.18 25.88
N ALA A 65 35.34 -4.57 24.88
CA ALA A 65 35.81 -5.07 23.59
C ALA A 65 35.68 -4.04 22.46
N ALA A 66 34.80 -3.05 22.62
CA ALA A 66 34.49 -2.03 21.61
C ALA A 66 35.75 -1.29 21.13
N ASP A 67 36.60 -0.83 22.05
CA ASP A 67 37.81 -0.09 21.69
C ASP A 67 38.81 -0.95 20.93
N THR A 68 38.95 -2.22 21.30
CA THR A 68 39.86 -3.16 20.62
C THR A 68 39.39 -3.49 19.20
N GLU A 69 38.09 -3.73 19.02
CA GLU A 69 37.50 -4.02 17.71
C GLU A 69 37.56 -2.79 16.79
N ALA A 70 37.20 -1.60 17.30
CA ALA A 70 37.27 -0.35 16.55
C ALA A 70 38.71 -0.03 16.12
N ASN A 71 39.69 -0.23 17.00
CA ASN A 71 41.11 -0.01 16.67
C ASN A 71 41.62 -1.01 15.63
N MET A 72 41.24 -2.28 15.71
CA MET A 72 41.57 -3.29 14.71
C MET A 72 41.04 -2.89 13.32
N VAL A 73 39.77 -2.46 13.24
CA VAL A 73 39.15 -2.05 11.98
C VAL A 73 39.81 -0.79 11.42
N ARG A 74 40.13 0.19 12.26
CA ARG A 74 40.88 1.39 11.84
C ARG A 74 42.24 1.03 11.27
N GLN A 75 43.03 0.22 11.99
CA GLN A 75 44.35 -0.22 11.54
C GLN A 75 44.30 -0.96 10.20
N ALA A 76 43.35 -1.89 10.05
CA ALA A 76 43.16 -2.61 8.81
C ALA A 76 42.79 -1.68 7.65
N SER A 77 41.89 -0.71 7.90
CA SER A 77 41.47 0.26 6.89
C SER A 77 42.61 1.18 6.46
N THR A 78 43.38 1.71 7.42
CA THR A 78 44.57 2.53 7.15
C THR A 78 45.64 1.75 6.37
N SER A 79 45.87 0.48 6.71
CA SER A 79 46.82 -0.37 5.98
C SER A 79 46.44 -0.60 4.51
N LEU A 80 45.14 -0.49 4.20
CA LEU A 80 44.59 -0.61 2.85
C LEU A 80 44.43 0.75 2.16
N GLY A 81 44.81 1.85 2.81
CA GLY A 81 44.66 3.22 2.28
C GLY A 81 43.20 3.70 2.21
N LEU A 82 42.34 3.22 3.12
CA LEU A 82 40.90 3.53 3.13
C LEU A 82 40.51 4.38 4.34
N ASP A 83 39.62 5.34 4.12
CA ASP A 83 39.03 6.15 5.18
C ASP A 83 38.09 5.30 6.04
N CYS A 84 38.18 5.46 7.37
CA CYS A 84 37.43 4.69 8.34
C CYS A 84 36.64 5.59 9.29
N HIS A 85 35.32 5.47 9.22
CA HIS A 85 34.37 6.17 10.07
C HIS A 85 33.82 5.21 11.12
N VAL A 86 33.95 5.60 12.38
CA VAL A 86 33.47 4.81 13.52
C VAL A 86 32.33 5.57 14.20
N SER A 87 31.23 4.88 14.47
CA SER A 87 30.10 5.43 15.22
C SER A 87 29.69 4.48 16.34
N GLN A 88 29.48 5.03 17.53
CA GLN A 88 28.94 4.32 18.68
C GLN A 88 27.42 4.47 18.69
N LEU A 89 26.70 3.35 18.72
CA LEU A 89 25.25 3.28 18.62
C LEU A 89 24.63 3.08 20.00
N ASN A 90 23.76 4.02 20.40
CA ASN A 90 23.00 3.94 21.64
C ASN A 90 21.78 3.00 21.51
N VAL A 91 22.02 1.68 21.44
CA VAL A 91 20.99 0.67 21.16
C VAL A 91 19.93 0.57 22.25
N SER A 92 20.34 0.51 23.53
CA SER A 92 19.41 0.26 24.65
C SER A 92 18.35 1.36 24.83
N PRO A 93 18.70 2.66 24.83
CA PRO A 93 17.70 3.74 24.87
C PRO A 93 16.76 3.71 23.65
N TYR A 94 17.30 3.46 22.45
CA TYR A 94 16.50 3.42 21.22
C TYR A 94 15.49 2.27 21.21
N ALA A 95 15.88 1.09 21.68
CA ALA A 95 15.00 -0.07 21.80
C ALA A 95 13.81 0.21 22.73
N ARG A 96 14.08 0.80 23.91
CA ARG A 96 13.04 1.14 24.90
C ARG A 96 12.07 2.19 24.36
N ASN A 97 12.59 3.26 23.74
CA ASN A 97 11.77 4.36 23.25
C ASN A 97 10.87 3.95 22.07
N ASN A 98 11.27 2.94 21.30
CA ASN A 98 10.50 2.47 20.13
C ASN A 98 9.73 1.17 20.39
N GLY A 99 9.84 0.56 21.58
CA GLY A 99 9.16 -0.70 21.91
C GLY A 99 9.57 -1.88 21.02
N ILE A 100 10.82 -1.90 20.57
CA ILE A 100 11.36 -2.95 19.67
C ILE A 100 12.45 -3.78 20.37
N SER A 101 12.76 -4.94 19.79
CA SER A 101 13.85 -5.78 20.30
C SER A 101 15.22 -5.08 20.16
N THR A 102 16.18 -5.46 21.00
CA THR A 102 17.56 -4.93 20.95
C THR A 102 18.24 -5.24 19.61
N GLU A 103 17.99 -6.41 19.02
CA GLU A 103 18.51 -6.80 17.71
C GLU A 103 17.95 -5.91 16.57
N GLU A 104 16.64 -5.62 16.63
CA GLU A 104 15.98 -4.74 15.66
C GLU A 104 16.43 -3.28 15.81
N ALA A 105 16.59 -2.80 17.05
CA ALA A 105 17.16 -1.50 17.36
C ALA A 105 18.59 -1.35 16.83
N ALA A 106 19.46 -2.33 17.10
CA ALA A 106 20.84 -2.35 16.62
C ALA A 106 20.89 -2.33 15.09
N ARG A 107 20.03 -3.11 14.43
CA ARG A 107 19.92 -3.13 12.96
C ARG A 107 19.46 -1.78 12.40
N ASN A 108 18.45 -1.15 12.99
CA ASN A 108 17.91 0.12 12.52
C ASN A 108 18.95 1.25 12.66
N LEU A 109 19.61 1.35 13.82
CA LEU A 109 20.67 2.32 14.06
C LEU A 109 21.87 2.11 13.13
N ARG A 110 22.25 0.85 12.87
CA ARG A 110 23.34 0.51 11.93
C ARG A 110 23.05 0.99 10.52
N TYR A 111 21.85 0.71 10.00
CA TYR A 111 21.49 1.19 8.66
C TYR A 111 21.32 2.70 8.61
N SER A 112 20.80 3.33 9.67
CA SER A 112 20.75 4.79 9.76
C SER A 112 22.15 5.41 9.71
N PHE A 113 23.12 4.83 10.39
CA PHE A 113 24.52 5.28 10.34
C PHE A 113 25.10 5.14 8.92
N PHE A 114 24.94 3.98 8.28
CA PHE A 114 25.41 3.78 6.90
C PHE A 114 24.71 4.70 5.90
N ASP A 115 23.43 5.00 6.12
CA ASP A 115 22.67 5.91 5.28
C ASP A 115 23.18 7.36 5.40
N THR A 116 23.50 7.81 6.61
CA THR A 116 24.12 9.12 6.84
C THR A 116 25.50 9.16 6.21
N LEU A 117 26.35 8.17 6.48
CA LEU A 117 27.70 8.11 5.93
C LEU A 117 27.69 8.11 4.40
N SER A 118 26.75 7.37 3.79
CA SER A 118 26.57 7.34 2.34
C SER A 118 26.17 8.69 1.75
N LYS A 119 25.39 9.51 2.46
CA LYS A 119 25.05 10.87 2.03
C LYS A 119 26.25 11.81 2.15
N ASP A 120 26.97 11.73 3.26
CA ASP A 120 28.06 12.66 3.57
C ASP A 120 29.27 12.47 2.64
N THR A 121 29.52 11.24 2.18
CA THR A 121 30.66 10.92 1.29
C THR A 121 30.27 10.72 -0.17
N GLY A 122 28.99 10.84 -0.50
CA GLY A 122 28.49 10.59 -1.86
C GLY A 122 28.53 9.13 -2.29
N ALA A 123 28.70 8.19 -1.36
CA ALA A 123 28.66 6.76 -1.66
C ALA A 123 27.26 6.34 -2.11
N ASN A 124 27.16 5.58 -3.19
CA ASN A 124 25.89 5.17 -3.79
C ASN A 124 25.45 3.76 -3.38
N LYS A 125 26.32 2.97 -2.75
CA LYS A 125 26.03 1.60 -2.30
C LYS A 125 26.58 1.32 -0.91
N ILE A 126 25.91 0.42 -0.19
CA ILE A 126 26.31 -0.10 1.12
C ILE A 126 26.58 -1.59 0.98
N VAL A 127 27.75 -2.06 1.39
CA VAL A 127 28.16 -3.45 1.28
C VAL A 127 28.28 -4.08 2.66
N VAL A 128 27.70 -5.27 2.82
CA VAL A 128 27.68 -6.01 4.09
C VAL A 128 28.06 -7.48 3.90
N ALA A 129 28.70 -8.06 4.91
CA ALA A 129 29.36 -9.36 4.84
C ALA A 129 28.46 -10.57 5.17
N HIS A 130 27.21 -10.57 4.70
CA HIS A 130 26.35 -11.74 4.87
C HIS A 130 26.84 -12.91 4.00
N THR A 131 26.89 -14.10 4.60
CA THR A 131 27.44 -15.33 4.05
C THR A 131 26.36 -16.34 3.63
N ALA A 132 26.78 -17.48 3.08
CA ALA A 132 25.89 -18.60 2.78
C ALA A 132 25.26 -19.23 4.04
N ASP A 133 25.99 -19.21 5.15
CA ASP A 133 25.50 -19.68 6.45
C ASP A 133 24.36 -18.78 6.93
N ASP A 134 24.54 -17.46 6.86
CA ASP A 134 23.52 -16.47 7.22
C ASP A 134 22.24 -16.62 6.38
N GLN A 135 22.37 -17.03 5.11
CA GLN A 135 21.22 -17.32 4.28
C GLN A 135 20.41 -18.50 4.80
N SER A 136 21.09 -19.58 5.16
CA SER A 136 20.47 -20.80 5.64
C SER A 136 19.71 -20.53 6.95
N GLU A 137 20.31 -19.75 7.84
CA GLU A 137 19.68 -19.24 9.06
C GLU A 137 18.45 -18.37 8.77
N GLU A 138 18.57 -17.40 7.88
CA GLU A 138 17.50 -16.45 7.55
C GLU A 138 16.29 -17.18 6.92
N ILE A 139 16.52 -18.15 6.04
CA ILE A 139 15.44 -18.96 5.43
C ILE A 139 14.63 -19.67 6.50
N LEU A 140 15.29 -20.38 7.43
CA LEU A 140 14.61 -21.08 8.53
C LEU A 140 13.94 -20.12 9.50
N LEU A 141 14.60 -19.01 9.84
CA LEU A 141 14.05 -17.98 10.73
C LEU A 141 12.74 -17.42 10.15
N ARG A 142 12.71 -17.17 8.85
CA ARG A 142 11.54 -16.65 8.12
C ARG A 142 10.44 -17.68 7.95
N LEU A 143 10.80 -18.95 7.76
CA LEU A 143 9.85 -20.05 7.74
C LEU A 143 9.13 -20.19 9.09
N ILE A 144 9.89 -20.21 10.19
CA ILE A 144 9.35 -20.30 11.56
C ILE A 144 8.45 -19.10 11.90
N ARG A 145 8.82 -17.90 11.44
CA ARG A 145 8.02 -16.68 11.64
C ARG A 145 6.73 -16.63 10.80
N GLY A 146 6.48 -17.61 9.93
CA GLY A 146 5.28 -17.64 9.07
C GLY A 146 5.28 -16.55 8.01
N THR A 147 6.45 -16.23 7.45
CA THR A 147 6.54 -15.27 6.35
C THR A 147 6.08 -15.90 5.04
N GLY A 148 5.47 -15.09 4.16
CA GLY A 148 5.05 -15.54 2.83
C GLY A 148 6.22 -15.77 1.87
N ARG A 149 5.93 -16.01 0.59
CA ARG A 149 6.89 -16.27 -0.50
C ARG A 149 8.17 -15.42 -0.48
N LYS A 150 8.07 -14.09 -0.37
CA LYS A 150 9.22 -13.15 -0.34
C LYS A 150 10.13 -13.36 0.86
N GLY A 151 9.59 -13.98 1.91
CA GLY A 151 10.37 -14.39 3.07
C GLY A 151 11.23 -15.62 2.76
N LEU A 152 10.65 -16.64 2.14
CA LEU A 152 11.31 -17.92 1.88
C LEU A 152 12.42 -17.85 0.82
N SER A 153 12.43 -16.83 -0.03
CA SER A 153 13.50 -16.54 -1.00
C SER A 153 14.80 -16.03 -0.37
N GLY A 154 14.94 -16.04 0.96
CA GLY A 154 16.16 -15.60 1.66
C GLY A 154 16.48 -14.11 1.48
N MET A 155 17.75 -13.74 1.66
CA MET A 155 18.24 -12.39 1.38
C MET A 155 18.55 -12.22 -0.11
N ALA A 156 18.23 -11.07 -0.69
CA ALA A 156 18.67 -10.74 -2.04
C ALA A 156 20.15 -10.32 -2.07
N LEU A 157 20.85 -10.60 -3.17
CA LEU A 157 22.21 -10.12 -3.43
C LEU A 157 22.27 -8.59 -3.45
N LEU A 158 21.30 -7.97 -4.11
CA LEU A 158 21.10 -6.52 -4.20
C LEU A 158 19.71 -6.18 -3.67
N ARG A 159 19.64 -5.36 -2.62
CA ARG A 159 18.38 -4.86 -2.06
C ARG A 159 18.23 -3.37 -2.39
N ASP A 160 17.10 -3.01 -2.98
CA ASP A 160 16.71 -1.63 -3.34
C ASP A 160 17.77 -0.90 -4.20
N GLY A 161 18.55 -1.64 -4.98
CA GLY A 161 19.65 -1.09 -5.77
C GLY A 161 20.86 -0.58 -4.96
N ARG A 162 20.80 -0.62 -3.62
CA ARG A 162 21.74 0.08 -2.72
C ARG A 162 22.52 -0.85 -1.81
N VAL A 163 21.89 -1.88 -1.23
CA VAL A 163 22.57 -2.78 -0.27
C VAL A 163 23.05 -4.04 -0.97
N VAL A 164 24.36 -4.24 -1.03
CA VAL A 164 25.03 -5.34 -1.72
C VAL A 164 25.55 -6.39 -0.74
N ARG A 165 25.41 -7.67 -1.08
CA ARG A 165 25.90 -8.82 -0.30
C ARG A 165 26.78 -9.73 -1.17
N PRO A 166 28.07 -9.40 -1.40
CA PRO A 166 28.92 -10.16 -2.33
C PRO A 166 29.25 -11.58 -1.85
N LEU A 167 29.24 -11.82 -0.53
CA LEU A 167 29.66 -13.09 0.07
C LEU A 167 28.50 -14.08 0.29
N LEU A 168 27.30 -13.77 -0.21
CA LEU A 168 26.07 -14.47 0.14
C LEU A 168 26.02 -15.94 -0.31
N THR A 169 26.89 -16.32 -1.23
CA THR A 169 27.06 -17.68 -1.75
C THR A 169 28.33 -18.37 -1.22
N ILE A 170 29.11 -17.68 -0.39
CA ILE A 170 30.36 -18.17 0.17
C ILE A 170 30.15 -18.63 1.59
N GLU A 171 30.61 -19.84 1.87
CA GLU A 171 30.58 -20.43 3.22
C GLU A 171 31.63 -19.79 4.11
N LYS A 172 31.26 -19.62 5.38
CA LYS A 172 32.10 -18.98 6.39
C LYS A 172 33.48 -19.62 6.53
N ASN A 173 33.58 -20.94 6.43
CA ASN A 173 34.85 -21.65 6.53
C ASN A 173 35.86 -21.23 5.44
N ARG A 174 35.39 -20.91 4.22
CA ARG A 174 36.29 -20.42 3.15
C ARG A 174 36.81 -19.02 3.43
N LEU A 175 36.01 -18.18 4.10
CA LEU A 175 36.43 -16.84 4.53
C LEU A 175 37.49 -16.94 5.64
N ILE A 176 37.29 -17.83 6.61
CA ILE A 176 38.28 -18.07 7.68
C ILE A 176 39.59 -18.58 7.11
N GLN A 177 39.55 -19.54 6.18
CA GLN A 177 40.76 -20.01 5.48
C GLN A 177 41.48 -18.86 4.77
N TYR A 178 40.75 -18.04 4.01
CA TYR A 178 41.33 -16.88 3.34
C TYR A 178 42.01 -15.89 4.30
N LEU A 179 41.38 -15.61 5.45
CA LEU A 179 41.97 -14.73 6.48
C LEU A 179 43.27 -15.32 7.03
N ASN A 180 43.27 -16.62 7.33
CA ASN A 180 44.45 -17.33 7.84
C ASN A 180 45.59 -17.35 6.81
N ASP A 181 45.29 -17.67 5.54
CA ASP A 181 46.26 -17.72 4.45
C ASP A 181 46.93 -16.36 4.21
N LYS A 182 46.22 -15.27 4.50
CA LYS A 182 46.70 -13.88 4.36
C LYS A 182 47.25 -13.29 5.67
N GLY A 183 47.17 -14.01 6.78
CA GLY A 183 47.56 -13.50 8.10
C GLY A 183 46.73 -12.30 8.58
N ILE A 184 45.46 -12.21 8.20
CA ILE A 184 44.59 -11.07 8.55
C ILE A 184 43.94 -11.33 9.92
N PRO A 185 44.13 -10.43 10.91
CA PRO A 185 43.50 -10.57 12.21
C PRO A 185 41.99 -10.27 12.14
N PHE A 186 41.22 -10.95 12.99
CA PHE A 186 39.80 -10.70 13.16
C PHE A 186 39.35 -11.00 14.60
N ALA A 187 38.30 -10.33 15.05
CA ALA A 187 37.72 -10.56 16.37
C ALA A 187 36.78 -11.79 16.37
N THR A 188 36.78 -12.53 17.48
CA THR A 188 35.82 -13.62 17.74
C THR A 188 34.79 -13.19 18.77
N ASP A 189 33.54 -13.09 18.33
CA ASP A 189 32.46 -12.60 19.17
C ASP A 189 31.82 -13.75 19.99
N ALA A 190 31.96 -13.68 21.32
CA ALA A 190 31.41 -14.66 22.26
C ALA A 190 29.86 -14.72 22.28
N SER A 191 29.16 -13.68 21.82
CA SER A 191 27.69 -13.62 21.79
C SER A 191 27.11 -14.51 20.70
N ASN A 192 27.93 -14.94 19.74
CA ASN A 192 27.55 -15.94 18.74
C ASN A 192 27.18 -17.29 19.36
N THR A 193 27.54 -17.52 20.62
CA THR A 193 27.21 -18.75 21.37
C THR A 193 25.98 -18.60 22.27
N ASP A 194 25.41 -17.39 22.36
CA ASP A 194 24.31 -17.09 23.26
C ASP A 194 22.96 -17.59 22.71
N ARG A 195 22.46 -18.68 23.29
CA ARG A 195 21.20 -19.32 22.87
C ARG A 195 19.93 -18.53 23.21
N ARG A 196 20.02 -17.37 23.87
CA ARG A 196 18.85 -16.50 24.09
C ARG A 196 18.28 -15.97 22.77
N TYR A 197 19.13 -15.80 21.75
CA TYR A 197 18.72 -15.32 20.44
C TYR A 197 18.26 -16.47 19.55
N LEU A 198 17.07 -16.33 18.96
CA LEU A 198 16.47 -17.36 18.10
C LEU A 198 17.40 -17.75 16.94
N ARG A 199 18.10 -16.77 16.35
CA ARG A 199 19.06 -17.00 15.27
C ARG A 199 20.21 -17.93 15.70
N ASN A 200 20.77 -17.71 16.90
CA ASN A 200 21.83 -18.56 17.44
C ASN A 200 21.33 -19.98 17.70
N ARG A 201 20.11 -20.17 18.21
CA ARG A 201 19.53 -21.52 18.35
C ARG A 201 19.35 -22.22 17.00
N ILE A 202 18.97 -21.48 15.96
CA ILE A 202 18.86 -22.04 14.60
C ILE A 202 20.24 -22.53 14.15
N ARG A 203 21.28 -21.73 14.35
CA ARG A 203 22.66 -22.06 13.96
C ARG A 203 23.26 -23.21 14.77
N LEU A 204 23.10 -23.21 16.10
CA LEU A 204 23.80 -24.10 17.01
C LEU A 204 23.06 -25.41 17.28
N ASP A 205 21.73 -25.39 17.19
CA ASP A 205 20.90 -26.53 17.59
C ASP A 205 20.13 -27.08 16.37
N LEU A 206 19.36 -26.24 15.66
CA LEU A 206 18.45 -26.71 14.60
C LEU A 206 19.17 -27.15 13.32
N LEU A 207 20.08 -26.33 12.77
CA LEU A 207 20.81 -26.68 11.55
C LEU A 207 21.65 -27.96 11.74
N PRO A 208 22.41 -28.13 12.83
CA PRO A 208 23.11 -29.39 13.12
C PRO A 208 22.15 -30.57 13.26
N TYR A 209 21.00 -30.39 13.91
CA TYR A 209 20.00 -31.45 14.01
C TYR A 209 19.43 -31.83 12.64
N LEU A 210 19.09 -30.87 11.79
CA LEU A 210 18.63 -31.13 10.42
C LEU A 210 19.72 -31.80 9.57
N ALA A 211 20.99 -31.51 9.83
CA ALA A 211 22.12 -32.14 9.15
C ALA A 211 22.19 -33.66 9.42
N THR A 212 21.59 -34.14 10.52
CA THR A 212 21.47 -35.59 10.78
C THR A 212 20.54 -36.30 9.80
N PHE A 213 19.57 -35.59 9.20
CA PHE A 213 18.69 -36.13 8.16
C PHE A 213 19.29 -35.94 6.76
N ASN A 214 19.94 -34.80 6.52
CA ASN A 214 20.61 -34.48 5.26
C ASN A 214 21.87 -33.65 5.56
N PRO A 215 23.07 -34.24 5.43
CA PRO A 215 24.34 -33.53 5.66
C PRO A 215 24.49 -32.25 4.82
N ASN A 216 23.82 -32.18 3.67
CA ASN A 216 23.85 -31.03 2.76
C ASN A 216 22.66 -30.07 2.94
N ILE A 217 21.94 -30.13 4.07
CA ILE A 217 20.69 -29.37 4.27
C ILE A 217 20.86 -27.87 4.01
N SER A 218 21.96 -27.26 4.47
CA SER A 218 22.22 -25.83 4.26
C SER A 218 22.34 -25.50 2.76
N GLN A 219 22.99 -26.36 1.97
CA GLN A 219 23.07 -26.20 0.53
C GLN A 219 21.70 -26.38 -0.13
N THR A 220 20.94 -27.42 0.26
CA THR A 220 19.58 -27.67 -0.27
C THR A 220 18.67 -26.47 0.00
N LEU A 221 18.66 -25.93 1.21
CA LEU A 221 17.88 -24.74 1.57
C LEU A 221 18.23 -23.54 0.69
N ARG A 222 19.53 -23.27 0.48
CA ARG A 222 19.99 -22.18 -0.38
C ARG A 222 19.57 -22.37 -1.84
N GLN A 223 19.68 -23.58 -2.38
CA GLN A 223 19.25 -23.89 -3.75
C GLN A 223 17.75 -23.70 -3.92
N THR A 224 16.94 -24.19 -2.98
CA THR A 224 15.49 -23.98 -2.99
C THR A 224 15.14 -22.50 -2.91
N ALA A 225 15.79 -21.74 -2.03
CA ALA A 225 15.56 -20.30 -1.92
C ALA A 225 15.93 -19.54 -3.19
N ALA A 226 17.02 -19.93 -3.88
CA ALA A 226 17.41 -19.33 -5.15
C ALA A 226 16.37 -19.56 -6.26
N ILE A 227 15.89 -20.81 -6.41
CA ILE A 227 14.82 -21.14 -7.37
C ILE A 227 13.56 -20.32 -7.06
N LEU A 228 13.13 -20.31 -5.79
CA LEU A 228 11.97 -19.54 -5.36
C LEU A 228 12.15 -18.04 -5.62
N GLN A 229 13.36 -17.50 -5.49
CA GLN A 229 13.62 -16.09 -5.76
C GLN A 229 13.44 -15.73 -7.24
N GLU A 230 13.95 -16.58 -8.14
CA GLU A 230 13.82 -16.40 -9.59
C GLU A 230 12.36 -16.49 -10.04
N GLU A 231 11.63 -17.51 -9.59
CA GLU A 231 10.20 -17.66 -9.84
C GLU A 231 9.39 -16.48 -9.25
N ASP A 232 9.76 -16.04 -8.04
CA ASP A 232 9.08 -14.93 -7.39
C ASP A 232 9.22 -13.63 -8.16
N THR A 233 10.40 -13.40 -8.72
CA THR A 233 10.75 -12.24 -9.55
C THR A 233 9.94 -12.26 -10.84
N LEU A 234 9.93 -13.40 -11.55
CA LEU A 234 9.14 -13.56 -12.77
C LEU A 234 7.65 -13.27 -12.51
N LEU A 235 7.09 -13.87 -11.47
CA LEU A 235 5.68 -13.67 -11.12
C LEU A 235 5.38 -12.25 -10.62
N ASP A 236 6.32 -11.56 -9.97
CA ASP A 236 6.15 -10.16 -9.56
C ASP A 236 6.14 -9.23 -10.79
N THR A 237 7.01 -9.48 -11.79
CA THR A 237 7.00 -8.78 -13.08
C THR A 237 5.70 -9.01 -13.83
N MET A 238 5.27 -10.28 -13.99
CA MET A 238 3.98 -10.58 -14.61
C MET A 238 2.83 -9.88 -13.90
N ALA A 239 2.78 -9.97 -12.56
CA ALA A 239 1.74 -9.30 -11.78
C ALA A 239 1.79 -7.78 -11.92
N GLN A 240 2.98 -7.19 -12.09
CA GLN A 240 3.12 -5.76 -12.35
C GLN A 240 2.51 -5.37 -13.70
N ASP A 241 2.73 -6.16 -14.75
CA ASP A 241 2.13 -5.89 -16.07
C ASP A 241 0.60 -5.94 -16.01
N TRP A 242 0.04 -6.95 -15.33
CA TRP A 242 -1.39 -7.04 -15.10
C TRP A 242 -1.91 -5.87 -14.25
N TYR A 243 -1.17 -5.49 -13.21
CA TYR A 243 -1.53 -4.37 -12.34
C TYR A 243 -1.69 -3.07 -13.14
N CYS A 244 -0.67 -2.71 -13.94
CA CYS A 244 -0.70 -1.50 -14.76
C CYS A 244 -1.85 -1.47 -15.79
N ARG A 245 -2.31 -2.63 -16.25
CA ARG A 245 -3.41 -2.73 -17.22
C ARG A 245 -4.80 -2.68 -16.59
N LEU A 246 -4.97 -3.29 -15.42
CA LEU A 246 -6.29 -3.58 -14.85
C LEU A 246 -6.66 -2.71 -13.64
N VAL A 247 -5.66 -2.17 -12.93
CA VAL A 247 -5.88 -1.36 -11.74
C VAL A 247 -5.80 0.12 -12.11
N SER A 248 -6.86 0.86 -11.83
CA SER A 248 -6.81 2.32 -11.85
C SER A 248 -6.55 2.80 -10.43
N GLU A 249 -5.48 3.57 -10.24
CA GLU A 249 -5.11 4.14 -8.96
C GLU A 249 -5.03 5.66 -9.02
N ASN A 250 -5.40 6.30 -7.92
CA ASN A 250 -5.17 7.73 -7.71
C ASN A 250 -4.32 7.88 -6.46
N THR A 251 -3.00 7.92 -6.66
CA THR A 251 -1.98 8.06 -5.61
C THR A 251 -1.55 9.52 -5.39
N LEU A 252 -1.93 10.43 -6.28
CA LEU A 252 -1.64 11.87 -6.17
C LEU A 252 -2.61 12.62 -5.26
N ALA A 253 -3.76 12.01 -4.95
CA ALA A 253 -4.67 12.52 -3.94
C ALA A 253 -4.06 12.39 -2.53
N GLU A 254 -4.45 13.28 -1.61
CA GLU A 254 -4.05 13.25 -0.19
C GLU A 254 -4.34 11.89 0.47
N LEU A 255 -5.36 11.19 -0.03
CA LEU A 255 -5.68 9.82 0.33
C LEU A 255 -5.65 8.95 -0.93
N PRO A 256 -4.79 7.92 -1.01
CA PRO A 256 -4.73 7.09 -2.18
C PRO A 256 -6.03 6.28 -2.33
N SER A 257 -6.34 5.88 -3.56
CA SER A 257 -7.42 4.93 -3.85
C SER A 257 -7.05 4.03 -5.02
N ALA A 258 -7.59 2.82 -5.04
CA ALA A 258 -7.37 1.84 -6.11
C ALA A 258 -8.68 1.13 -6.46
N ILE A 259 -8.91 0.91 -7.74
CA ILE A 259 -10.10 0.21 -8.26
C ILE A 259 -9.70 -0.79 -9.34
N ILE A 260 -10.33 -1.96 -9.31
CA ILE A 260 -10.21 -3.00 -10.34
C ILE A 260 -11.60 -3.52 -10.71
N LYS A 261 -11.85 -3.71 -12.01
CA LYS A 261 -13.10 -4.33 -12.49
C LYS A 261 -13.13 -5.79 -12.07
N ARG A 262 -14.27 -6.24 -11.55
CA ARG A 262 -14.45 -7.63 -11.08
C ARG A 262 -14.43 -8.63 -12.22
N THR A 263 -14.95 -8.27 -13.39
CA THR A 263 -14.90 -9.11 -14.59
C THR A 263 -13.44 -9.45 -14.90
N ASP A 264 -12.58 -8.45 -14.91
CA ASP A 264 -11.17 -8.61 -15.25
C ASP A 264 -10.45 -9.35 -14.13
N PHE A 265 -10.71 -9.00 -12.87
CA PHE A 265 -10.14 -9.68 -11.71
C PHE A 265 -10.44 -11.18 -11.69
N ASN A 266 -11.67 -11.58 -12.00
CA ASN A 266 -12.10 -12.98 -11.97
C ASN A 266 -11.50 -13.81 -13.12
N THR A 267 -10.94 -13.18 -14.17
CA THR A 267 -10.22 -13.89 -15.24
C THR A 267 -8.76 -14.17 -14.90
N LEU A 268 -8.24 -13.58 -13.82
CA LEU A 268 -6.84 -13.71 -13.46
C LEU A 268 -6.52 -15.10 -12.90
N PRO A 269 -5.33 -15.65 -13.21
CA PRO A 269 -4.80 -16.76 -12.44
C PRO A 269 -4.70 -16.38 -10.95
N ILE A 270 -5.07 -17.30 -10.05
CA ILE A 270 -5.16 -17.05 -8.60
C ILE A 270 -3.84 -16.48 -8.04
N ALA A 271 -2.70 -16.97 -8.51
CA ALA A 271 -1.39 -16.47 -8.10
C ALA A 271 -1.16 -14.99 -8.47
N ILE A 272 -1.65 -14.56 -9.64
CA ILE A 272 -1.58 -13.17 -10.09
C ILE A 272 -2.59 -12.31 -9.32
N ALA A 273 -3.81 -12.79 -9.13
CA ALA A 273 -4.84 -12.10 -8.37
C ALA A 273 -4.37 -11.75 -6.94
N ARG A 274 -3.77 -12.72 -6.23
CA ARG A 274 -3.16 -12.49 -4.90
C ARG A 274 -2.08 -11.41 -4.94
N ARG A 275 -1.20 -11.43 -5.94
CA ARG A 275 -0.11 -10.44 -6.09
C ARG A 275 -0.62 -9.05 -6.43
N ILE A 276 -1.68 -8.94 -7.23
CA ILE A 276 -2.34 -7.65 -7.49
C ILE A 276 -2.91 -7.09 -6.19
N LEU A 277 -3.62 -7.90 -5.41
CA LEU A 277 -4.15 -7.46 -4.11
C LEU A 277 -3.04 -7.06 -3.13
N GLU A 278 -1.92 -7.80 -3.10
CA GLU A 278 -0.72 -7.42 -2.34
C GLU A 278 -0.20 -6.04 -2.75
N LYS A 279 -0.05 -5.80 -4.06
CA LYS A 279 0.40 -4.50 -4.61
C LYS A 279 -0.58 -3.38 -4.29
N MET A 280 -1.89 -3.60 -4.46
CA MET A 280 -2.93 -2.64 -4.07
C MET A 280 -2.80 -2.27 -2.59
N LEU A 281 -2.67 -3.25 -1.69
CA LEU A 281 -2.50 -2.96 -0.25
C LEU A 281 -1.24 -2.14 0.06
N ILE A 282 -0.13 -2.46 -0.60
CA ILE A 282 1.15 -1.72 -0.44
C ILE A 282 1.01 -0.27 -0.89
N HIS A 283 0.41 -0.02 -2.07
CA HIS A 283 0.16 1.35 -2.56
C HIS A 283 -0.85 2.10 -1.66
N MET A 284 -1.75 1.37 -1.01
CA MET A 284 -2.64 1.88 0.04
C MET A 284 -1.96 1.90 1.43
N HIS A 285 -0.63 1.94 1.50
CA HIS A 285 0.17 2.02 2.73
C HIS A 285 -0.23 1.03 3.83
N THR A 286 -0.73 -0.13 3.45
CA THR A 286 -1.23 -1.15 4.35
C THR A 286 -0.41 -2.42 4.16
N LYS A 287 0.20 -2.92 5.25
CA LYS A 287 1.00 -4.14 5.18
C LYS A 287 0.11 -5.34 4.81
N PRO A 288 0.37 -6.02 3.68
CA PRO A 288 -0.43 -7.18 3.29
C PRO A 288 -0.19 -8.33 4.27
N ARG A 289 -1.28 -9.02 4.62
CA ARG A 289 -1.28 -10.23 5.45
C ARG A 289 -2.11 -11.28 4.73
N TYR A 290 -1.80 -12.56 4.95
CA TYR A 290 -2.53 -13.67 4.34
C TYR A 290 -4.06 -13.53 4.52
N LYS A 291 -4.52 -13.29 5.75
CA LYS A 291 -5.94 -13.05 6.05
C LYS A 291 -6.53 -11.86 5.29
N HIS A 292 -5.78 -10.78 5.08
CA HIS A 292 -6.28 -9.63 4.32
C HIS A 292 -6.50 -10.00 2.86
N ILE A 293 -5.53 -10.70 2.25
CA ILE A 293 -5.59 -11.10 0.84
C ILE A 293 -6.75 -12.07 0.62
N GLU A 294 -6.87 -13.11 1.45
CA GLU A 294 -7.94 -14.10 1.31
C GLU A 294 -9.33 -13.47 1.53
N SER A 295 -9.49 -12.56 2.49
CA SER A 295 -10.75 -11.84 2.65
C SER A 295 -11.08 -10.96 1.44
N LEU A 296 -10.09 -10.29 0.83
CA LEU A 296 -10.28 -9.50 -0.39
C LEU A 296 -10.60 -10.37 -1.61
N MET A 297 -9.97 -11.54 -1.74
CA MET A 297 -10.30 -12.54 -2.76
C MET A 297 -11.77 -12.96 -2.64
N ALA A 298 -12.19 -13.34 -1.42
CA ALA A 298 -13.57 -13.74 -1.16
C ALA A 298 -14.57 -12.61 -1.45
N LEU A 299 -14.25 -11.37 -1.05
CA LEU A 299 -15.07 -10.19 -1.32
C LEU A 299 -15.21 -9.94 -2.84
N ALA A 300 -14.12 -10.07 -3.59
CA ALA A 300 -14.13 -9.93 -5.05
C ALA A 300 -14.98 -11.03 -5.71
N SER A 301 -14.94 -12.27 -5.22
CA SER A 301 -15.77 -13.35 -5.75
C SER A 301 -17.26 -13.16 -5.42
N GLN A 302 -17.60 -12.79 -4.19
CA GLN A 302 -19.00 -12.60 -3.75
C GLN A 302 -19.71 -11.45 -4.46
N GLY A 303 -19.01 -10.34 -4.73
CA GLY A 303 -19.56 -9.24 -5.53
C GLY A 303 -20.47 -8.26 -4.82
N SER A 304 -20.59 -8.39 -3.52
CA SER A 304 -21.23 -7.42 -2.66
C SER A 304 -20.64 -7.53 -1.26
N GLY A 305 -20.43 -6.39 -0.61
CA GLY A 305 -19.98 -6.35 0.77
C GLY A 305 -18.87 -5.34 1.01
N GLN A 306 -18.39 -5.27 2.25
CA GLN A 306 -17.29 -4.41 2.63
C GLN A 306 -16.38 -5.08 3.67
N ILE A 307 -15.10 -4.74 3.64
CA ILE A 307 -14.10 -5.15 4.63
C ILE A 307 -13.42 -3.91 5.19
N HIS A 308 -13.20 -3.94 6.51
CA HIS A 308 -12.44 -2.92 7.22
C HIS A 308 -11.02 -3.43 7.42
N LEU A 309 -10.05 -2.69 6.91
CA LEU A 309 -8.63 -2.96 7.06
C LEU A 309 -8.00 -1.97 8.05
N SER A 310 -6.72 -2.16 8.34
CA SER A 310 -5.98 -1.31 9.27
C SER A 310 -5.94 0.15 8.81
N HIS A 311 -5.85 1.06 9.78
CA HIS A 311 -5.60 2.50 9.54
C HIS A 311 -6.74 3.18 8.74
N GLY A 312 -7.97 2.68 8.84
CA GLY A 312 -9.14 3.30 8.19
C GLY A 312 -9.34 2.92 6.72
N LEU A 313 -8.48 2.07 6.17
CA LEU A 313 -8.64 1.56 4.81
C LEU A 313 -9.91 0.69 4.72
N ARG A 314 -10.71 0.92 3.67
CA ARG A 314 -11.92 0.15 3.39
C ARG A 314 -11.83 -0.47 2.01
N ALA A 315 -12.25 -1.73 1.92
CA ALA A 315 -12.45 -2.43 0.65
C ALA A 315 -13.94 -2.69 0.44
N ILE A 316 -14.44 -2.47 -0.77
CA ILE A 316 -15.84 -2.69 -1.15
C ILE A 316 -15.88 -3.47 -2.45
N ALA A 317 -16.71 -4.50 -2.50
CA ALA A 317 -17.16 -5.06 -3.77
C ALA A 317 -18.54 -4.52 -4.12
N SER A 318 -18.63 -4.00 -5.33
CA SER A 318 -19.87 -3.76 -6.05
C SER A 318 -20.05 -4.84 -7.12
N THR A 319 -21.17 -4.84 -7.83
CA THR A 319 -21.39 -5.77 -8.94
C THR A 319 -20.24 -5.72 -9.96
N ASN A 320 -19.70 -4.54 -10.24
CA ASN A 320 -18.77 -4.32 -11.34
C ASN A 320 -17.30 -4.17 -10.91
N ALA A 321 -17.02 -3.79 -9.66
CA ALA A 321 -15.67 -3.43 -9.24
C ALA A 321 -15.37 -3.76 -7.78
N LEU A 322 -14.09 -4.02 -7.51
CA LEU A 322 -13.48 -4.03 -6.19
C LEU A 322 -12.71 -2.71 -6.01
N GLN A 323 -13.02 -1.98 -4.94
CA GLN A 323 -12.42 -0.67 -4.65
C GLN A 323 -11.82 -0.62 -3.26
N LEU A 324 -10.63 -0.04 -3.13
CA LEU A 324 -9.92 0.26 -1.89
C LEU A 324 -9.76 1.78 -1.73
N PHE A 325 -10.19 2.34 -0.60
CA PHE A 325 -10.11 3.79 -0.32
C PHE A 325 -10.24 4.10 1.18
N TYR A 326 -10.01 5.37 1.54
CA TYR A 326 -10.10 5.88 2.91
C TYR A 326 -11.35 6.77 3.09
N PRO A 327 -12.51 6.23 3.47
CA PRO A 327 -13.75 7.01 3.59
C PRO A 327 -13.70 8.17 4.59
N TRP A 328 -12.87 8.10 5.63
CA TRP A 328 -12.68 9.18 6.63
C TRP A 328 -11.20 9.45 6.91
N GLY A 329 -10.35 9.33 5.89
CA GLY A 329 -8.90 9.42 6.05
C GLY A 329 -8.29 8.24 6.80
N LYS A 330 -7.03 8.41 7.23
CA LYS A 330 -6.21 7.37 7.90
C LYS A 330 -6.58 7.17 9.38
N LYS A 331 -7.88 7.21 9.71
CA LYS A 331 -8.40 7.00 11.07
C LYS A 331 -9.25 5.74 11.10
N SER A 332 -9.00 4.89 12.09
CA SER A 332 -9.79 3.66 12.27
C SER A 332 -11.23 4.04 12.58
N CYS A 333 -12.14 3.77 11.64
CA CYS A 333 -13.55 4.06 11.79
C CYS A 333 -14.38 2.86 11.31
N ARG A 334 -15.24 2.37 12.21
CA ARG A 334 -16.20 1.29 11.93
C ARG A 334 -17.59 1.81 11.61
N ALA A 335 -17.77 3.12 11.47
CA ALA A 335 -19.03 3.67 11.02
C ALA A 335 -19.45 2.99 9.71
N PRO A 336 -20.77 2.78 9.49
CA PRO A 336 -21.28 2.47 8.17
C PRO A 336 -20.71 3.47 7.16
N LEU A 337 -20.62 3.12 5.88
CA LEU A 337 -20.53 4.16 4.85
C LEU A 337 -21.86 4.91 4.88
N VAL A 338 -22.01 5.78 5.87
CA VAL A 338 -22.96 6.87 5.80
C VAL A 338 -22.42 7.72 4.66
N ASN A 339 -23.25 7.87 3.64
CA ASN A 339 -23.02 8.74 2.48
C ASN A 339 -22.19 9.96 2.91
N THR A 340 -21.03 10.11 2.29
CA THR A 340 -20.11 11.24 2.42
C THR A 340 -20.90 12.54 2.60
N GLY A 341 -20.90 13.07 3.83
CA GLY A 341 -21.14 14.43 4.34
C GLY A 341 -21.86 15.53 3.54
N CYS A 342 -22.47 15.27 2.39
CA CYS A 342 -23.22 16.22 1.60
C CYS A 342 -24.64 16.23 2.16
N SER A 343 -24.79 16.94 3.28
CA SER A 343 -26.07 17.37 3.82
C SER A 343 -26.30 18.79 3.35
N PHE A 344 -27.33 19.01 2.54
CA PHE A 344 -27.77 20.31 2.09
C PHE A 344 -29.24 20.53 2.43
N SER A 345 -29.57 21.77 2.75
CA SER A 345 -30.94 22.25 2.92
C SER A 345 -30.99 23.68 2.41
N LEU A 346 -31.45 23.83 1.17
CA LEU A 346 -31.55 25.11 0.49
C LEU A 346 -32.99 25.62 0.59
N ARG A 347 -33.14 26.82 1.14
CA ARG A 347 -34.42 27.54 1.19
C ARG A 347 -34.58 28.42 -0.05
N ILE A 348 -35.68 28.24 -0.77
CA ILE A 348 -36.04 28.96 -1.99
C ILE A 348 -37.22 29.87 -1.66
N GLU A 349 -37.04 31.18 -1.78
CA GLU A 349 -38.08 32.18 -1.46
C GLU A 349 -39.01 32.46 -2.65
N GLY A 350 -38.65 32.05 -3.87
CA GLY A 350 -39.46 32.31 -5.07
C GLY A 350 -38.82 31.80 -6.35
N PRO A 351 -39.36 32.19 -7.52
CA PRO A 351 -38.72 31.96 -8.81
C PRO A 351 -37.33 32.59 -8.89
N GLY A 352 -36.36 31.87 -9.44
CA GLY A 352 -34.97 32.30 -9.47
C GLY A 352 -33.98 31.18 -9.77
N ARG A 353 -32.69 31.52 -9.71
CA ARG A 353 -31.57 30.59 -9.89
C ARG A 353 -30.88 30.38 -8.56
N TYR A 354 -30.76 29.11 -8.17
CA TYR A 354 -30.15 28.70 -6.92
C TYR A 354 -29.05 27.66 -7.19
N THR A 355 -28.07 27.59 -6.31
CA THR A 355 -26.99 26.59 -6.39
C THR A 355 -26.92 25.83 -5.09
N ILE A 356 -26.88 24.51 -5.18
CA ILE A 356 -26.59 23.62 -4.05
C ILE A 356 -25.08 23.54 -3.95
N ALA A 357 -24.49 24.24 -2.98
CA ALA A 357 -23.03 24.40 -2.87
C ALA A 357 -22.32 23.05 -2.72
N GLU A 358 -22.97 22.10 -2.05
CA GLU A 358 -22.42 20.79 -1.68
C GLU A 358 -22.40 19.80 -2.85
N THR A 359 -23.19 20.02 -3.90
CA THR A 359 -23.25 19.15 -5.09
C THR A 359 -22.83 19.88 -6.37
N GLY A 360 -22.77 21.21 -6.36
CA GLY A 360 -22.61 22.04 -7.55
C GLY A 360 -23.83 22.08 -8.47
N ALA A 361 -24.93 21.41 -8.10
CA ALA A 361 -26.15 21.39 -8.89
C ALA A 361 -26.82 22.77 -8.89
N ARG A 362 -27.30 23.21 -10.05
CA ARG A 362 -28.06 24.45 -10.21
C ARG A 362 -29.55 24.13 -10.31
N ILE A 363 -30.34 24.83 -9.52
CA ILE A 363 -31.80 24.75 -9.52
C ILE A 363 -32.33 26.02 -10.18
N LEU A 364 -33.11 25.86 -11.24
CA LEU A 364 -33.84 26.93 -11.89
C LEU A 364 -35.32 26.77 -11.58
N VAL A 365 -35.91 27.80 -10.96
CA VAL A 365 -37.34 27.86 -10.61
C VAL A 365 -37.99 28.96 -11.43
N GLU A 366 -38.99 28.62 -12.22
CA GLU A 366 -39.69 29.55 -13.13
C GLU A 366 -41.19 29.49 -12.90
N SER A 367 -41.86 30.64 -12.97
CA SER A 367 -43.31 30.73 -12.98
C SER A 367 -43.78 31.01 -14.41
N LEU A 368 -44.71 30.21 -14.91
CA LEU A 368 -45.22 30.30 -16.28
C LEU A 368 -46.75 30.53 -16.23
N SER A 369 -47.21 31.59 -16.88
CA SER A 369 -48.64 31.81 -17.17
C SER A 369 -49.07 30.92 -18.33
N GLN A 370 -50.17 30.19 -18.17
CA GLN A 370 -50.51 29.05 -19.04
C GLN A 370 -50.71 29.42 -20.53
N ARG A 371 -49.84 28.87 -21.39
CA ARG A 371 -50.14 28.24 -22.71
C ARG A 371 -48.93 27.39 -23.13
N THR A 372 -48.73 26.25 -22.47
CA THR A 372 -47.80 25.21 -22.93
C THR A 372 -48.59 23.94 -23.22
N ASN A 373 -48.45 23.38 -24.42
CA ASN A 373 -49.13 22.14 -24.82
C ASN A 373 -48.77 20.99 -23.86
N SER A 374 -49.73 20.12 -23.54
CA SER A 374 -49.50 18.95 -22.68
C SER A 374 -48.37 18.04 -23.18
N ASP A 375 -48.16 17.99 -24.50
CA ASP A 375 -47.06 17.26 -25.13
C ASP A 375 -45.68 17.91 -24.95
N SER A 376 -45.60 19.23 -24.75
CA SER A 376 -44.32 19.90 -24.45
C SER A 376 -43.89 19.69 -23.00
N ILE A 377 -44.85 19.54 -22.07
CA ILE A 377 -44.60 19.25 -20.66
C ILE A 377 -44.10 17.81 -20.48
N LYS A 378 -44.71 16.83 -21.16
CA LYS A 378 -44.27 15.42 -21.10
C LYS A 378 -42.86 15.19 -21.62
N ASN A 379 -42.34 16.11 -22.45
CA ASN A 379 -41.05 15.98 -23.11
C ASN A 379 -39.91 16.81 -22.53
N ASP A 380 -40.18 17.65 -21.53
CA ASP A 380 -39.20 18.49 -20.88
C ASP A 380 -38.58 17.75 -19.67
N PRO A 381 -37.25 17.82 -19.45
CA PRO A 381 -36.59 17.19 -18.31
C PRO A 381 -36.90 17.86 -16.95
N ALA A 382 -37.65 18.96 -16.94
CA ALA A 382 -38.06 19.66 -15.74
C ALA A 382 -39.30 19.04 -15.06
N ASP A 383 -39.43 19.29 -13.76
CA ASP A 383 -40.64 18.97 -13.01
C ASP A 383 -41.60 20.16 -13.06
N PHE A 384 -42.87 19.88 -13.37
CA PHE A 384 -43.92 20.89 -13.45
C PHE A 384 -44.99 20.64 -12.40
N PHE A 385 -45.42 21.71 -11.75
CA PHE A 385 -46.36 21.68 -10.64
C PHE A 385 -47.49 22.69 -10.84
N ASP A 386 -48.63 22.43 -10.22
CA ASP A 386 -49.67 23.44 -10.05
C ASP A 386 -49.22 24.51 -9.05
N ALA A 387 -48.98 25.73 -9.52
CA ALA A 387 -48.44 26.81 -8.69
C ALA A 387 -49.41 27.21 -7.56
N ALA A 388 -50.73 26.99 -7.71
CA ALA A 388 -51.70 27.30 -6.66
C ALA A 388 -51.60 26.34 -5.47
N LYS A 389 -50.98 25.17 -5.65
CA LYS A 389 -50.79 24.15 -4.61
C LYS A 389 -49.44 24.24 -3.91
N ILE A 390 -48.60 25.19 -4.32
CA ILE A 390 -47.26 25.39 -3.77
C ILE A 390 -47.19 26.75 -3.06
N SER A 391 -46.71 26.74 -1.83
CA SER A 391 -46.39 27.95 -1.07
C SER A 391 -44.89 28.05 -0.85
N PHE A 392 -44.33 29.23 -1.12
CA PHE A 392 -42.96 29.54 -0.70
C PHE A 392 -42.91 29.87 0.81
N PRO A 393 -41.78 29.61 1.49
CA PRO A 393 -40.52 29.09 0.95
C PRO A 393 -40.55 27.58 0.69
N LEU A 394 -39.92 27.17 -0.42
CA LEU A 394 -39.61 25.76 -0.67
C LEU A 394 -38.31 25.38 0.03
N THR A 395 -38.20 24.14 0.48
CA THR A 395 -36.94 23.58 1.00
C THR A 395 -36.48 22.44 0.10
N ILE A 396 -35.31 22.59 -0.51
CA ILE A 396 -34.62 21.54 -1.27
C ILE A 396 -33.56 20.91 -0.36
N ARG A 397 -33.73 19.62 -0.06
CA ARG A 397 -32.86 18.89 0.86
C ARG A 397 -32.52 17.48 0.38
N ASN A 398 -31.60 16.82 1.06
CA ASN A 398 -31.39 15.38 0.89
C ASN A 398 -32.58 14.57 1.38
N GLN A 399 -32.56 13.27 1.06
CA GLN A 399 -33.43 12.28 1.66
C GLN A 399 -33.26 12.17 3.18
N LEU A 400 -34.38 12.20 3.91
CA LEU A 400 -34.47 11.84 5.32
C LEU A 400 -34.97 10.40 5.51
N PRO A 401 -34.63 9.75 6.64
CA PRO A 401 -35.21 8.46 7.00
C PRO A 401 -36.74 8.53 7.00
N ASN A 402 -37.38 7.51 6.43
CA ASN A 402 -38.85 7.39 6.33
C ASN A 402 -39.56 8.41 5.43
N ASP A 403 -38.83 9.19 4.63
CA ASP A 403 -39.46 9.98 3.56
C ASP A 403 -40.34 9.09 2.66
N LYS A 404 -41.57 9.54 2.44
CA LYS A 404 -42.58 8.88 1.60
C LYS A 404 -43.26 9.92 0.71
N LEU A 405 -43.61 9.50 -0.49
CA LEU A 405 -44.42 10.30 -1.42
C LEU A 405 -45.36 9.38 -2.22
N CYS A 406 -46.45 9.93 -2.74
CA CYS A 406 -47.40 9.25 -3.59
C CYS A 406 -47.13 9.62 -5.06
N PRO A 407 -46.59 8.73 -5.91
CA PRO A 407 -46.33 9.04 -7.31
C PRO A 407 -47.60 9.45 -8.07
N LEU A 408 -47.43 10.29 -9.09
CA LEU A 408 -48.51 10.70 -10.01
C LEU A 408 -49.39 9.51 -10.47
N GLY A 409 -50.71 9.68 -10.37
CA GLY A 409 -51.69 8.65 -10.74
C GLY A 409 -51.94 7.58 -9.68
N GLY A 410 -51.29 7.68 -8.51
CA GLY A 410 -51.58 6.86 -7.34
C GLY A 410 -52.66 7.45 -6.43
N ASN A 411 -53.41 6.59 -5.74
CA ASN A 411 -54.36 7.00 -4.69
C ASN A 411 -53.59 7.26 -3.38
N SER A 412 -54.16 7.99 -2.41
CA SER A 412 -53.54 8.29 -1.10
C SER A 412 -53.06 7.05 -0.31
N ASN A 413 -53.56 5.85 -0.65
CA ASN A 413 -53.10 4.57 -0.11
C ASN A 413 -51.85 3.98 -0.80
N ASN A 414 -51.33 4.60 -1.87
CA ASN A 414 -50.18 4.12 -2.67
C ASN A 414 -48.90 4.91 -2.40
N THR A 415 -48.67 5.30 -1.14
CA THR A 415 -47.42 5.94 -0.71
C THR A 415 -46.24 4.97 -0.82
N LYS A 416 -45.15 5.43 -1.42
CA LYS A 416 -43.90 4.65 -1.54
C LYS A 416 -42.79 5.34 -0.76
N LYS A 417 -41.91 4.55 -0.13
CA LYS A 417 -40.68 5.08 0.48
C LYS A 417 -39.80 5.66 -0.62
N VAL A 418 -39.22 6.84 -0.39
CA VAL A 418 -38.28 7.46 -1.33
C VAL A 418 -37.12 6.51 -1.67
N SER A 419 -36.61 5.75 -0.70
CA SER A 419 -35.54 4.77 -0.92
C SER A 419 -35.95 3.64 -1.88
N ALA A 420 -37.22 3.24 -1.89
CA ALA A 420 -37.76 2.26 -2.83
C ALA A 420 -37.87 2.86 -4.24
N ILE A 421 -38.30 4.11 -4.36
CA ILE A 421 -38.38 4.83 -5.63
C ILE A 421 -36.98 4.99 -6.28
N LEU A 422 -35.98 5.46 -5.51
CA LEU A 422 -34.61 5.61 -6.01
C LEU A 422 -34.00 4.26 -6.42
N SER A 423 -34.37 3.17 -5.73
CA SER A 423 -33.95 1.81 -6.09
C SER A 423 -34.59 1.33 -7.39
N ALA A 424 -35.89 1.56 -7.58
CA ALA A 424 -36.61 1.22 -8.81
C ALA A 424 -36.06 1.99 -10.03
N LYS A 425 -35.65 3.25 -9.82
CA LYS A 425 -34.96 4.09 -10.82
C LYS A 425 -33.48 3.75 -11.00
N LYS A 426 -32.99 2.65 -10.39
CA LYS A 426 -31.61 2.13 -10.51
C LYS A 426 -30.52 3.13 -10.12
N ILE A 427 -30.81 4.09 -9.23
CA ILE A 427 -29.81 5.05 -8.75
C ILE A 427 -28.84 4.34 -7.79
N PRO A 428 -27.51 4.37 -8.05
CA PRO A 428 -26.50 3.78 -7.18
C PRO A 428 -26.57 4.34 -5.76
N HIS A 429 -26.38 3.49 -4.75
CA HIS A 429 -26.47 3.89 -3.33
C HIS A 429 -25.62 5.12 -2.99
N GLN A 430 -24.42 5.21 -3.58
CA GLN A 430 -23.48 6.31 -3.40
C GLN A 430 -23.96 7.64 -3.99
N GLN A 431 -24.89 7.65 -4.95
CA GLN A 431 -25.41 8.89 -5.58
C GLN A 431 -26.74 9.33 -4.96
N ARG A 432 -27.42 8.47 -4.20
CA ARG A 432 -28.75 8.77 -3.66
C ARG A 432 -28.79 9.97 -2.72
N HIS A 433 -27.68 10.24 -2.01
CA HIS A 433 -27.63 11.37 -1.11
C HIS A 433 -27.54 12.71 -1.86
N THR A 434 -26.98 12.76 -3.07
CA THR A 434 -26.90 14.00 -3.85
C THR A 434 -28.19 14.32 -4.59
N VAL A 435 -29.20 13.43 -4.55
CA VAL A 435 -30.49 13.64 -5.22
C VAL A 435 -31.31 14.68 -4.46
N PRO A 436 -31.69 15.81 -5.08
CA PRO A 436 -32.43 16.86 -4.42
C PRO A 436 -33.93 16.50 -4.29
N ILE A 437 -34.47 16.63 -3.08
CA ILE A 437 -35.88 16.46 -2.76
C ILE A 437 -36.46 17.83 -2.45
N ALA A 438 -37.51 18.21 -3.17
CA ALA A 438 -38.23 19.45 -2.92
C ALA A 438 -39.37 19.21 -1.92
N THR A 439 -39.48 20.13 -0.95
CA THR A 439 -40.52 20.10 0.07
C THR A 439 -41.19 21.47 0.22
N CYS A 440 -42.50 21.46 0.47
CA CYS A 440 -43.34 22.61 0.73
C CYS A 440 -44.06 22.36 2.05
N ASN A 441 -43.97 23.26 3.04
CA ASN A 441 -44.55 23.07 4.38
C ASN A 441 -44.23 21.70 5.01
N ASN A 442 -42.98 21.25 4.89
CA ASN A 442 -42.49 19.93 5.32
C ASN A 442 -43.13 18.70 4.62
N GLN A 443 -43.95 18.90 3.59
CA GLN A 443 -44.46 17.83 2.73
C GLN A 443 -43.62 17.72 1.47
N ILE A 444 -43.34 16.49 1.01
CA ILE A 444 -42.54 16.23 -0.18
C ILE A 444 -43.38 16.48 -1.43
N ILE A 445 -42.92 17.38 -2.29
CA ILE A 445 -43.59 17.68 -3.57
C ILE A 445 -42.95 16.92 -4.74
N ALA A 446 -41.64 16.64 -4.67
CA ALA A 446 -40.95 15.84 -5.68
C ALA A 446 -39.58 15.32 -5.20
N ILE A 447 -39.17 14.19 -5.76
CA ILE A 447 -37.77 13.84 -5.98
C ILE A 447 -37.42 14.43 -7.34
N LEU A 448 -36.70 15.56 -7.35
CA LEU A 448 -36.54 16.37 -8.56
C LEU A 448 -35.84 15.59 -9.69
N GLY A 449 -36.44 15.61 -10.88
CA GLY A 449 -36.01 14.88 -12.08
C GLY A 449 -36.37 13.38 -12.08
N PHE A 450 -37.03 12.86 -11.04
CA PHE A 450 -37.31 11.43 -10.90
C PHE A 450 -38.77 11.08 -10.61
N CYS A 451 -39.44 11.82 -9.71
CA CYS A 451 -40.82 11.52 -9.31
C CYS A 451 -41.49 12.73 -8.65
N ILE A 452 -42.66 13.10 -9.18
CA ILE A 452 -43.53 14.15 -8.61
C ILE A 452 -44.59 13.49 -7.71
N ASP A 453 -44.98 14.17 -6.63
CA ASP A 453 -46.08 13.75 -5.77
C ASP A 453 -47.46 14.13 -6.35
N ASP A 454 -48.45 13.24 -6.23
CA ASP A 454 -49.78 13.41 -6.81
C ASP A 454 -50.53 14.66 -6.30
N HIS A 455 -50.29 15.10 -5.07
CA HIS A 455 -51.03 16.26 -4.52
C HIS A 455 -50.73 17.57 -5.25
N VAL A 456 -49.52 17.74 -5.81
CA VAL A 456 -49.09 18.94 -6.56
C VAL A 456 -49.29 18.81 -8.08
N LYS A 457 -49.98 17.76 -8.54
CA LYS A 457 -50.18 17.52 -9.97
C LYS A 457 -50.93 18.64 -10.67
N ILE A 458 -50.58 18.81 -11.94
CA ILE A 458 -51.29 19.67 -12.89
C ILE A 458 -52.63 19.02 -13.24
N THR A 459 -53.65 19.85 -13.33
CA THR A 459 -55.02 19.48 -13.72
C THR A 459 -55.52 20.44 -14.79
N ASP A 460 -56.67 20.14 -15.41
CA ASP A 460 -57.25 21.03 -16.43
C ASP A 460 -57.62 22.42 -15.86
N SER A 461 -57.78 22.54 -14.54
CA SER A 461 -58.03 23.80 -13.83
C SER A 461 -56.77 24.60 -13.45
N THR A 462 -55.57 24.09 -13.73
CA THR A 462 -54.31 24.74 -13.32
C THR A 462 -54.00 25.92 -14.24
N THR A 463 -54.05 27.15 -13.71
CA THR A 463 -53.87 28.40 -14.47
C THR A 463 -52.43 28.93 -14.51
N THR A 464 -51.61 28.57 -13.53
CA THR A 464 -50.21 28.98 -13.40
C THR A 464 -49.36 27.75 -13.09
N LEU A 465 -48.24 27.60 -13.79
CA LEU A 465 -47.32 26.49 -13.62
C LEU A 465 -46.05 26.95 -12.90
N LEU A 466 -45.58 26.12 -11.96
CA LEU A 466 -44.23 26.24 -11.42
C LEU A 466 -43.35 25.19 -12.10
N LYS A 467 -42.27 25.61 -12.74
CA LYS A 467 -41.28 24.74 -13.38
C LYS A 467 -40.01 24.72 -12.54
N ILE A 468 -39.52 23.53 -12.17
CA ILE A 468 -38.25 23.34 -11.48
C ILE A 468 -37.33 22.47 -12.34
N THR A 469 -36.15 22.99 -12.68
CA THR A 469 -35.14 22.27 -13.47
C THR A 469 -33.86 22.08 -12.65
N VAL A 470 -33.34 20.85 -12.63
CA VAL A 470 -32.04 20.53 -12.02
C VAL A 470 -30.98 20.41 -13.12
N ILE A 471 -29.95 21.25 -13.06
CA ILE A 471 -28.82 21.22 -13.99
C ILE A 471 -27.58 20.75 -13.23
N THR A 472 -27.08 19.57 -13.58
CA THR A 472 -25.83 19.02 -13.01
C THR A 472 -24.64 19.30 -13.93
N THR A 473 -23.54 19.79 -13.38
CA THR A 473 -22.27 19.96 -14.12
C THR A 473 -21.63 18.59 -14.39
N GLU A 474 -21.74 18.09 -15.62
CA GLU A 474 -21.14 16.80 -15.98
C GLU A 474 -19.60 16.87 -16.08
N ARG A 475 -18.93 16.13 -15.20
CA ARG A 475 -17.70 15.36 -15.48
C ARG A 475 -17.71 14.07 -14.64
N ASN A 476 -18.76 13.28 -14.82
CA ASN A 476 -18.82 11.85 -14.48
C ASN A 476 -20.00 11.28 -15.25
N SER A 477 -19.69 10.56 -16.32
CA SER A 477 -20.66 10.06 -17.29
C SER A 477 -21.66 9.09 -16.68
N ALA A 478 -22.91 9.27 -17.13
CA ALA A 478 -24.05 8.35 -17.08
C ALA A 478 -24.83 8.22 -15.75
N LEU A 479 -25.69 9.21 -15.47
CA LEU A 479 -27.06 8.88 -15.04
C LEU A 479 -27.90 8.78 -16.32
N PRO A 480 -28.42 7.60 -16.69
CA PRO A 480 -29.38 7.53 -17.79
C PRO A 480 -30.63 8.30 -17.37
N LEU A 481 -30.97 9.36 -18.11
CA LEU A 481 -32.30 9.95 -18.10
C LEU A 481 -33.28 8.89 -18.61
N ALA A 482 -33.79 8.07 -17.70
CA ALA A 482 -34.82 7.09 -17.96
C ALA A 482 -36.16 7.61 -17.42
N ARG A 483 -37.09 7.90 -18.34
CA ARG A 483 -38.52 8.05 -18.02
C ARG A 483 -39.04 6.83 -17.28
#